data_AF-A0A1F2UZK2-F1
#
_entry.id   AF-A0A1F2UZK2-F1
#
_cell.length_a   1.000
_cell.length_b   1.000
_cell.length_c   1.000
_cell.angle_alpha   90.00
_cell.angle_beta   90.00
_cell.angle_gamma   90.00
#
_symmetry.space_group_name_H-M   'P 1'
#
loop_
_entity.id
_entity.type
_entity.pdbx_description
1 polymer ?
#
loop_
_entity_poly.entity_id
_entity_poly.type
_entity_poly.pdbx_seq_one_letter_code
_entity_poly.pdbx_strand_id
1 'polypeptide(L)'
;MFDCDPSLLYDILTDYDTYAEWLPLIAQSKSLAKEGDLAIAEFELPPPQKEKFVIECIHTRNKMVLWRTIGGTIPISQVEWTIAPSGEGHSQVTLAVLGRVNWTSFVPRYRQFLNPSRCLKALQSQISTFLPEIALSSEEGEKILELSETDQGVVCWIRGKKYILKPDSEENHD
;
A
#
# COMPACT_ATOMS: atom_id res chain seq x y z
N MET A 1 8.78 -6.60 -11.33
CA MET A 1 7.62 -7.49 -11.48
C MET A 1 7.11 -7.73 -10.09
N PHE A 2 5.79 -7.69 -9.90
CA PHE A 2 5.13 -7.84 -8.61
C PHE A 2 4.29 -9.13 -8.67
N ASP A 3 4.41 -9.98 -7.66
CA ASP A 3 3.69 -11.26 -7.56
C ASP A 3 2.31 -11.05 -6.95
N CYS A 4 1.49 -10.25 -7.63
CA CYS A 4 0.11 -10.01 -7.25
C CYS A 4 -0.73 -9.53 -8.43
N ASP A 5 -2.05 -9.66 -8.28
CA ASP A 5 -3.01 -9.12 -9.24
C ASP A 5 -3.06 -7.58 -9.21
N PRO A 6 -3.41 -6.94 -10.34
CA PRO A 6 -3.55 -5.49 -10.43
C PRO A 6 -4.51 -4.86 -9.41
N SER A 7 -5.49 -5.63 -8.91
CA SER A 7 -6.43 -5.16 -7.89
C SER A 7 -5.75 -4.93 -6.55
N LEU A 8 -4.89 -5.83 -6.08
CA LEU A 8 -4.19 -5.63 -4.80
C LEU A 8 -3.29 -4.40 -4.86
N LEU A 9 -2.59 -4.22 -5.99
CA LEU A 9 -1.79 -3.03 -6.24
C LEU A 9 -2.62 -1.75 -6.19
N TYR A 10 -3.79 -1.77 -6.84
CA TYR A 10 -4.71 -0.64 -6.84
C TYR A 10 -5.23 -0.33 -5.44
N ASP A 11 -5.58 -1.35 -4.67
CA ASP A 11 -6.09 -1.20 -3.31
C ASP A 11 -5.01 -0.57 -2.40
N ILE A 12 -3.77 -1.08 -2.43
CA ILE A 12 -2.64 -0.50 -1.68
C ILE A 12 -2.35 0.94 -2.13
N LEU A 13 -2.35 1.21 -3.45
CA LEU A 13 -2.04 2.54 -3.98
C LEU A 13 -3.17 3.55 -3.77
N THR A 14 -4.39 3.13 -3.45
CA THR A 14 -5.52 4.04 -3.18
C THR A 14 -5.93 4.10 -1.71
N ASP A 15 -5.25 3.35 -0.85
CA ASP A 15 -5.33 3.43 0.60
C ASP A 15 -4.37 4.48 1.16
N TYR A 16 -4.78 5.74 1.08
CA TYR A 16 -3.94 6.87 1.47
C TYR A 16 -3.61 6.93 2.96
N ASP A 17 -4.42 6.32 3.83
CA ASP A 17 -4.23 6.39 5.26
C ASP A 17 -3.02 5.56 5.72
N THR A 18 -2.67 4.49 5.00
CA THR A 18 -1.56 3.59 5.35
C THR A 18 -0.20 3.99 4.75
N TYR A 19 -0.13 5.09 4.01
CA TYR A 19 1.11 5.50 3.33
C TYR A 19 2.28 5.76 4.27
N ALA A 20 2.03 6.25 5.49
CA ALA A 20 3.07 6.45 6.50
C ALA A 20 3.74 5.14 6.94
N GLU A 21 3.08 3.99 6.73
CA GLU A 21 3.60 2.67 7.12
C GLU A 21 4.65 2.14 6.14
N TRP A 22 4.54 2.51 4.86
CA TRP A 22 5.36 1.90 3.81
C TRP A 22 6.00 2.90 2.84
N LEU A 23 5.38 4.04 2.53
CA LEU A 23 5.92 4.95 1.53
C LEU A 23 7.12 5.75 2.09
N PRO A 24 8.30 5.70 1.44
CA PRO A 24 9.47 6.40 1.96
C PRO A 24 9.24 7.91 2.08
N LEU A 25 9.79 8.49 3.16
CA LEU A 25 9.73 9.93 3.44
C LEU A 25 8.33 10.48 3.77
N ILE A 26 7.36 9.61 4.05
CA ILE A 26 6.08 9.98 4.65
C ILE A 26 6.12 9.57 6.13
N ALA A 27 5.91 10.54 7.03
CA ALA A 27 5.83 10.30 8.47
C ALA A 27 4.40 10.25 8.99
N GLN A 28 3.49 10.97 8.33
CA GLN A 28 2.05 10.90 8.58
C GLN A 28 1.31 10.97 7.26
N SER A 29 0.18 10.28 7.18
CA SER A 29 -0.69 10.28 6.03
C SER A 29 -2.14 10.28 6.46
N LYS A 30 -2.97 10.98 5.68
CA LYS A 30 -4.40 11.08 5.96
C LYS A 30 -5.19 11.30 4.67
N SER A 31 -6.19 10.47 4.43
CA SER A 31 -7.24 10.74 3.45
C SER A 31 -8.14 11.87 3.96
N LEU A 32 -8.34 12.90 3.14
CA LEU A 32 -9.19 14.05 3.47
C LEU A 32 -10.57 13.93 2.84
N ALA A 33 -10.65 13.43 1.60
CA ALA A 33 -11.89 13.23 0.87
C ALA A 33 -11.72 12.16 -0.22
N LYS A 34 -12.80 11.48 -0.58
CA LYS A 34 -12.85 10.53 -1.71
C LYS A 34 -14.24 10.57 -2.35
N GLU A 35 -14.28 10.74 -3.67
CA GLU A 35 -15.50 10.74 -4.47
C GLU A 35 -15.23 10.03 -5.80
N GLY A 36 -15.74 8.81 -5.96
CA GLY A 36 -15.49 7.99 -7.15
C GLY A 36 -14.00 7.75 -7.39
N ASP A 37 -13.52 8.17 -8.56
CA ASP A 37 -12.12 8.06 -9.00
C ASP A 37 -11.25 9.25 -8.57
N LEU A 38 -11.75 10.12 -7.70
CA LEU A 38 -11.04 11.27 -7.16
C LEU A 38 -10.82 11.13 -5.66
N ALA A 39 -9.66 11.56 -5.18
CA ALA A 39 -9.37 11.66 -3.75
C ALA A 39 -8.47 12.85 -3.42
N ILE A 40 -8.50 13.30 -2.17
CA ILE A 40 -7.58 14.29 -1.62
C ILE A 40 -6.90 13.66 -0.41
N ALA A 41 -5.58 13.79 -0.31
CA ALA A 41 -4.80 13.31 0.83
C ALA A 41 -3.81 14.37 1.31
N GLU A 42 -3.56 14.40 2.62
CA GLU A 42 -2.51 15.19 3.26
C GLU A 42 -1.40 14.26 3.75
N PHE A 43 -0.15 14.64 3.48
CA PHE A 43 1.04 13.95 3.94
C PHE A 43 1.97 14.89 4.71
N GLU A 44 2.73 14.33 5.65
CA GLU A 44 3.77 15.03 6.41
C GLU A 44 5.13 14.36 6.21
N LEU A 45 6.18 15.16 6.01
CA LEU A 45 7.57 14.69 5.95
C LEU A 45 8.13 14.40 7.34
N PRO A 46 9.06 13.43 7.48
CA PRO A 46 9.74 13.20 8.76
C PRO A 46 10.60 14.40 9.19
N PRO A 47 11.02 14.45 10.47
CA PRO A 47 12.01 15.41 10.94
C PRO A 47 13.31 15.32 10.12
N PRO A 48 14.03 16.44 9.92
CA PRO A 48 13.77 17.79 10.44
C PRO A 48 12.81 18.64 9.58
N GLN A 49 12.26 18.11 8.48
CA GLN A 49 11.38 18.85 7.58
C GLN A 49 10.04 19.17 8.23
N LYS A 50 9.32 18.14 8.73
CA LYS A 50 7.95 18.26 9.28
C LYS A 50 7.03 19.11 8.41
N GLU A 51 7.23 19.05 7.09
CA GLU A 51 6.47 19.83 6.13
C GLU A 51 5.23 19.04 5.73
N LYS A 52 4.07 19.71 5.74
CA LYS A 52 2.81 19.15 5.25
C LYS A 52 2.57 19.56 3.80
N PHE A 53 2.01 18.64 3.03
CA PHE A 53 1.58 18.92 1.66
C PHE A 53 0.31 18.13 1.34
N VAL A 54 -0.47 18.67 0.41
CA VAL A 54 -1.76 18.13 0.00
C VAL A 54 -1.69 17.74 -1.46
N ILE A 55 -2.20 16.56 -1.77
CA ILE A 55 -2.31 16.04 -3.13
C ILE A 55 -3.77 15.83 -3.51
N GLU A 56 -4.10 16.14 -4.76
CA GLU A 56 -5.27 15.62 -5.46
C GLU A 56 -4.85 14.32 -6.16
N CYS A 57 -5.72 13.32 -6.13
CA CYS A 57 -5.50 12.04 -6.75
C CYS A 57 -6.59 11.73 -7.78
N ILE A 58 -6.18 11.22 -8.94
CA ILE A 58 -7.06 10.76 -10.02
C ILE A 58 -6.74 9.29 -10.27
N HIS A 59 -7.78 8.45 -10.30
CA HIS A 59 -7.64 7.01 -10.42
C HIS A 59 -8.15 6.50 -11.75
N THR A 60 -7.60 5.39 -12.19
CA THR A 60 -8.25 4.51 -13.15
C THR A 60 -8.09 3.09 -12.62
N ARG A 61 -9.21 2.48 -12.22
CA ARG A 61 -9.22 1.20 -11.52
C ARG A 61 -8.31 0.16 -12.15
N ASN A 62 -7.43 -0.43 -11.35
CA ASN A 62 -6.45 -1.47 -11.72
C ASN A 62 -5.45 -1.06 -12.82
N LYS A 63 -5.33 0.24 -13.13
CA LYS A 63 -4.48 0.73 -14.24
C LYS A 63 -3.59 1.88 -13.83
N MET A 64 -4.09 2.84 -13.06
CA MET A 64 -3.34 4.06 -12.80
C MET A 64 -3.78 4.76 -11.52
N VAL A 65 -2.81 5.35 -10.82
CA VAL A 65 -3.02 6.32 -9.74
C VAL A 65 -2.11 7.52 -9.98
N LEU A 66 -2.72 8.68 -10.20
CA LEU A 66 -2.05 9.95 -10.46
C LEU A 66 -2.19 10.87 -9.27
N TRP A 67 -1.10 11.40 -8.75
CA TRP A 67 -1.09 12.46 -7.74
C TRP A 67 -0.68 13.78 -8.36
N ARG A 68 -1.31 14.87 -7.93
CA ARG A 68 -0.90 16.24 -8.21
C ARG A 68 -0.83 17.03 -6.92
N THR A 69 0.28 17.70 -6.70
CA THR A 69 0.44 18.54 -5.49
C THR A 69 -0.37 19.82 -5.62
N ILE A 70 -1.42 19.96 -4.79
CA ILE A 70 -2.33 21.11 -4.76
C ILE A 70 -2.07 22.04 -3.57
N GLY A 71 -1.29 21.60 -2.57
CA GLY A 71 -0.92 22.42 -1.41
C GLY A 71 0.43 22.01 -0.82
N GLY A 72 1.11 22.94 -0.13
CA GLY A 72 2.46 22.75 0.42
C GLY A 72 3.59 23.21 -0.52
N THR A 73 4.84 23.07 -0.08
CA THR A 73 6.04 23.57 -0.79
C THR A 73 6.97 22.48 -1.32
N ILE A 74 6.50 21.23 -1.36
CA ILE A 74 7.28 20.12 -1.91
C ILE A 74 7.60 20.34 -3.41
N PRO A 75 8.79 19.92 -3.89
CA PRO A 75 9.22 20.20 -5.27
C PRO A 75 8.70 19.17 -6.28
N ILE A 76 7.57 18.53 -5.99
CA ILE A 76 6.90 17.59 -6.89
C ILE A 76 5.66 18.27 -7.43
N SER A 77 5.44 18.10 -8.73
CA SER A 77 4.21 18.53 -9.39
C SER A 77 3.26 17.36 -9.54
N GLN A 78 3.79 16.20 -9.92
CA GLN A 78 3.02 15.02 -10.27
C GLN A 78 3.78 13.74 -9.95
N VAL A 79 3.04 12.72 -9.50
CA VAL A 79 3.50 11.34 -9.35
C VAL A 79 2.50 10.44 -10.04
N GLU A 80 2.95 9.54 -10.90
CA GLU A 80 2.06 8.62 -11.61
C GLU A 80 2.53 7.19 -11.42
N TRP A 81 1.64 6.37 -10.87
CA TRP A 81 1.77 4.93 -10.80
C TRP A 81 0.96 4.31 -11.93
N THR A 82 1.60 3.52 -12.78
CA THR A 82 0.91 2.77 -13.84
C THR A 82 0.99 1.28 -13.51
N ILE A 83 -0.14 0.59 -13.58
CA ILE A 83 -0.29 -0.83 -13.30
C ILE A 83 -0.66 -1.52 -14.62
N ALA A 84 0.07 -2.58 -14.96
CA ALA A 84 -0.22 -3.42 -16.11
C ALA A 84 -0.18 -4.91 -15.70
N PRO A 85 -1.10 -5.74 -16.19
CA PRO A 85 -1.01 -7.18 -15.99
C PRO A 85 0.23 -7.73 -16.70
N SER A 86 0.88 -8.72 -16.08
CA SER A 86 2.12 -9.34 -16.59
C SER A 86 2.05 -10.88 -16.51
N GLY A 87 0.88 -11.44 -16.81
CA GLY A 87 0.59 -12.87 -16.64
C GLY A 87 -0.38 -13.14 -15.49
N GLU A 88 -0.78 -14.39 -15.32
CA GLU A 88 -1.67 -14.81 -14.24
C GLU A 88 -1.01 -14.57 -12.87
N GLY A 89 -1.67 -13.84 -11.98
CA GLY A 89 -1.15 -13.52 -10.65
C GLY A 89 0.05 -12.56 -10.62
N HIS A 90 0.44 -11.96 -11.76
CA HIS A 90 1.60 -11.07 -11.84
C HIS A 90 1.25 -9.71 -12.45
N SER A 91 1.92 -8.68 -11.95
CA SER A 91 1.75 -7.31 -12.41
C SER A 91 3.09 -6.59 -12.63
N GLN A 92 3.07 -5.63 -13.53
CA GLN A 92 4.13 -4.65 -13.71
C GLN A 92 3.64 -3.30 -13.21
N VAL A 93 4.47 -2.63 -12.42
CA VAL A 93 4.24 -1.26 -11.98
C VAL A 93 5.38 -0.38 -12.46
N THR A 94 5.04 0.77 -13.04
CA THR A 94 5.98 1.84 -13.33
C THR A 94 5.63 3.07 -12.51
N LEU A 95 6.65 3.83 -12.12
CA LEU A 95 6.51 5.06 -11.34
C LEU A 95 7.20 6.21 -12.06
N ALA A 96 6.43 7.23 -12.44
CA ALA A 96 6.94 8.48 -12.98
C ALA A 96 6.80 9.60 -11.95
N VAL A 97 7.85 10.38 -11.75
CA VAL A 97 7.86 11.52 -10.81
C VAL A 97 8.29 12.76 -11.58
N LEU A 98 7.40 13.76 -11.64
CA LEU A 98 7.66 15.04 -12.31
C LEU A 98 7.87 16.13 -11.26
N GLY A 99 9.09 16.65 -11.23
CA GLY A 99 9.45 17.78 -10.38
C GLY A 99 8.93 19.12 -10.91
N ARG A 100 8.84 20.13 -10.03
CA ARG A 100 8.64 21.52 -10.46
C ARG A 100 9.95 22.04 -11.08
N VAL A 101 9.92 22.37 -12.37
CA VAL A 101 11.08 22.64 -13.24
C VAL A 101 12.08 23.69 -12.70
N ASN A 102 11.67 24.55 -11.76
CA ASN A 102 12.53 25.61 -11.22
C ASN A 102 13.28 25.30 -9.90
N TRP A 103 13.11 24.12 -9.29
CA TRP A 103 13.55 23.93 -7.87
C TRP A 103 14.60 22.85 -7.61
N THR A 104 14.75 21.84 -8.48
CA THR A 104 15.65 20.70 -8.24
C THR A 104 17.14 21.07 -8.28
N SER A 105 17.50 22.16 -8.97
CA SER A 105 18.86 22.69 -9.01
C SER A 105 19.26 23.49 -7.76
N PHE A 106 18.30 24.05 -7.01
CA PHE A 106 18.56 25.07 -5.98
C PHE A 106 18.36 24.62 -4.54
N VAL A 107 17.64 23.53 -4.27
CA VAL A 107 17.40 23.07 -2.88
C VAL A 107 17.97 21.67 -2.63
N PRO A 108 19.18 21.55 -2.05
CA PRO A 108 19.80 20.27 -1.70
C PRO A 108 18.91 19.37 -0.84
N ARG A 109 18.03 19.98 -0.04
CA ARG A 109 17.14 19.32 0.94
C ARG A 109 16.15 18.32 0.32
N TYR A 110 15.86 18.43 -0.97
CA TYR A 110 14.86 17.59 -1.64
C TYR A 110 15.42 16.71 -2.77
N ARG A 111 16.75 16.61 -2.92
CA ARG A 111 17.40 15.81 -3.98
C ARG A 111 17.06 14.32 -3.96
N GLN A 112 16.50 13.81 -2.86
CA GLN A 112 16.11 12.41 -2.69
C GLN A 112 14.60 12.21 -2.51
N PHE A 113 13.80 13.26 -2.68
CA PHE A 113 12.36 13.19 -2.42
C PHE A 113 11.67 12.31 -3.48
N LEU A 114 10.95 11.27 -3.00
CA LEU A 114 10.31 10.22 -3.81
C LEU A 114 11.21 9.62 -4.91
N ASN A 115 12.39 9.13 -4.54
CA ASN A 115 13.23 8.33 -5.44
C ASN A 115 12.42 7.12 -5.99
N PRO A 116 12.19 6.99 -7.32
CA PRO A 116 11.29 5.99 -7.85
C PRO A 116 11.67 4.55 -7.47
N SER A 117 12.96 4.22 -7.52
CA SER A 117 13.45 2.89 -7.18
C SER A 117 13.23 2.54 -5.71
N ARG A 118 13.34 3.50 -4.80
CA ARG A 118 13.02 3.28 -3.37
C ARG A 118 11.52 3.09 -3.15
N CYS A 119 10.69 3.87 -3.83
CA CYS A 119 9.23 3.76 -3.71
C CYS A 119 8.73 2.43 -4.26
N LEU A 120 9.24 1.97 -5.41
CA LEU A 120 8.89 0.66 -5.98
C LEU A 120 9.32 -0.50 -5.07
N LYS A 121 10.51 -0.41 -4.45
CA LYS A 121 10.96 -1.41 -3.46
C LYS A 121 10.06 -1.43 -2.23
N ALA A 122 9.66 -0.26 -1.74
CA ALA A 122 8.78 -0.16 -0.59
C ALA A 122 7.39 -0.73 -0.89
N LEU A 123 6.84 -0.45 -2.07
CA LEU A 123 5.60 -1.05 -2.55
C LEU A 123 5.71 -2.59 -2.63
N GLN A 124 6.84 -3.10 -3.13
CA GLN A 124 7.09 -4.54 -3.18
C GLN A 124 7.08 -5.16 -1.77
N SER A 125 7.71 -4.49 -0.80
CA SER A 125 7.70 -4.92 0.61
C SER A 125 6.30 -4.85 1.21
N GLN A 126 5.50 -3.86 0.84
CA GLN A 126 4.12 -3.76 1.32
C GLN A 126 3.25 -4.88 0.76
N ILE A 127 3.39 -5.24 -0.52
CA ILE A 127 2.64 -6.36 -1.11
C ILE A 127 2.95 -7.69 -0.40
N SER A 128 4.20 -7.92 0.00
CA SER A 128 4.55 -9.16 0.70
C SER A 128 3.85 -9.35 2.04
N THR A 129 3.25 -8.32 2.64
CA THR A 129 2.46 -8.46 3.88
C THR A 129 1.05 -9.03 3.62
N PHE A 130 0.57 -8.93 2.38
CA PHE A 130 -0.74 -9.43 1.95
C PHE A 130 -0.67 -10.78 1.23
N LEU A 131 0.53 -11.16 0.77
CA LEU A 131 0.74 -12.48 0.21
C LEU A 131 0.81 -13.49 1.35
N PRO A 132 0.14 -14.65 1.25
CA PRO A 132 0.34 -15.73 2.19
C PRO A 132 1.83 -16.06 2.22
N GLU A 133 2.48 -15.98 3.39
CA GLU A 133 3.74 -16.70 3.59
C GLU A 133 3.44 -18.19 3.40
N ILE A 134 3.49 -18.72 2.17
CA ILE A 134 3.77 -20.12 1.78
C ILE A 134 3.86 -20.16 0.25
N ALA A 135 5.08 -20.01 -0.24
CA ALA A 135 5.69 -21.00 -1.12
C ALA A 135 7.19 -21.01 -0.78
N LEU A 136 7.50 -21.38 0.47
CA LEU A 136 8.81 -21.94 0.77
C LEU A 136 8.93 -23.19 -0.08
N SER A 137 9.61 -23.06 -1.21
CA SER A 137 10.07 -24.17 -2.03
C SER A 137 11.15 -24.93 -1.25
N SER A 138 10.72 -25.77 -0.31
CA SER A 138 11.45 -26.92 0.21
C SER A 138 10.44 -27.77 0.99
N GLU A 139 10.33 -29.05 0.64
CA GLU A 139 9.33 -30.04 1.08
C GLU A 139 9.27 -30.33 2.60
N GLU A 140 9.78 -29.46 3.48
CA GLU A 140 9.83 -29.66 4.94
C GLU A 140 9.48 -28.37 5.73
N GLY A 141 8.54 -27.57 5.22
CA GLY A 141 8.04 -26.39 5.94
C GLY A 141 6.98 -26.75 6.98
N GLU A 142 7.25 -26.48 8.26
CA GLU A 142 6.28 -26.67 9.36
C GLU A 142 5.05 -25.79 9.10
N LYS A 143 3.86 -26.40 8.97
CA LYS A 143 2.61 -25.66 8.73
C LYS A 143 2.23 -24.83 9.97
N ILE A 144 2.29 -23.51 9.84
CA ILE A 144 2.05 -22.57 10.95
C ILE A 144 0.56 -22.32 11.18
N LEU A 145 -0.26 -22.32 10.12
CA LEU A 145 -1.69 -22.06 10.19
C LEU A 145 -2.48 -22.94 9.20
N GLU A 146 -3.51 -23.65 9.68
CA GLU A 146 -4.53 -24.27 8.82
C GLU A 146 -5.93 -23.84 9.28
N LEU A 147 -6.79 -23.43 8.34
CA LEU A 147 -8.19 -23.09 8.60
C LEU A 147 -9.08 -24.06 7.84
N SER A 148 -10.07 -24.62 8.53
CA SER A 148 -11.08 -25.51 7.93
C SER A 148 -12.44 -25.26 8.55
N GLU A 149 -13.49 -25.23 7.73
CA GLU A 149 -14.86 -25.11 8.21
C GLU A 149 -15.43 -26.51 8.46
N THR A 150 -16.03 -26.70 9.63
CA THR A 150 -16.61 -27.99 10.05
C THR A 150 -17.98 -27.77 10.68
N ASP A 151 -18.75 -28.84 10.87
CA ASP A 151 -20.05 -28.84 11.55
C ASP A 151 -20.01 -28.30 12.99
N GLN A 152 -18.81 -28.11 13.58
CA GLN A 152 -18.60 -27.59 14.93
C GLN A 152 -18.17 -26.12 14.98
N GLY A 153 -18.07 -25.46 13.83
CA GLY A 153 -17.53 -24.10 13.66
C GLY A 153 -16.22 -24.08 12.86
N VAL A 154 -15.56 -22.93 12.86
CA VAL A 154 -14.28 -22.76 12.16
C VAL A 154 -13.17 -23.39 13.01
N VAL A 155 -12.54 -24.42 12.46
CA VAL A 155 -11.38 -25.07 13.06
C VAL A 155 -10.11 -24.39 12.57
N CYS A 156 -9.35 -23.87 13.51
CA CYS A 156 -8.07 -23.21 13.29
C CYS A 156 -6.95 -24.03 13.94
N TRP A 157 -5.92 -24.38 13.18
CA TRP A 157 -4.71 -25.02 13.68
C TRP A 157 -3.58 -24.00 13.66
N ILE A 158 -3.04 -23.65 14.83
CA ILE A 158 -1.90 -22.74 14.95
C ILE A 158 -0.74 -23.51 15.57
N ARG A 159 0.37 -23.69 14.83
CA ARG A 159 1.56 -24.43 15.28
C ARG A 159 1.19 -25.81 15.90
N GLY A 160 0.31 -26.56 15.23
CA GLY A 160 -0.16 -27.87 15.68
C GLY A 160 -1.20 -27.86 16.82
N LYS A 161 -1.60 -26.70 17.36
CA LYS A 161 -2.67 -26.60 18.35
C LYS A 161 -4.01 -26.31 17.67
N LYS A 162 -5.01 -27.14 17.95
CA LYS A 162 -6.38 -27.00 17.45
C LYS A 162 -7.17 -26.00 18.30
N TYR A 163 -7.80 -25.04 17.64
CA TYR A 163 -8.76 -24.10 18.18
C TYR A 163 -10.08 -24.28 17.42
N ILE A 164 -11.20 -24.25 18.14
CA ILE A 164 -12.53 -24.28 17.55
C ILE A 164 -13.16 -22.94 17.85
N LEU A 165 -13.28 -22.10 16.83
CA LEU A 165 -13.97 -20.83 16.91
C LEU A 165 -15.46 -21.10 16.74
N LYS A 166 -16.21 -20.93 17.83
CA LYS A 166 -17.66 -20.93 17.79
C LYS A 166 -18.13 -19.48 17.71
N PRO A 167 -19.19 -19.19 16.93
CA PRO A 167 -19.83 -17.88 17.01
C PRO A 167 -20.28 -17.65 18.46
N ASP A 168 -20.01 -16.45 18.99
CA ASP A 168 -20.51 -16.06 20.31
C ASP A 168 -22.03 -16.20 20.29
N SER A 169 -22.54 -17.10 21.13
CA SER A 169 -23.97 -17.15 21.43
C SER A 169 -24.31 -15.89 22.20
N GLU A 170 -25.03 -14.96 21.58
CA GLU A 170 -25.68 -13.84 22.28
C GLU A 170 -26.51 -14.44 23.43
N GLU A 171 -26.06 -14.23 24.67
CA GLU A 171 -26.86 -14.48 25.87
C GLU A 171 -28.00 -13.47 25.88
N ASN A 172 -29.19 -13.89 25.43
CA ASN A 172 -30.44 -13.20 25.74
C ASN A 172 -30.69 -13.31 27.25
N HIS A 173 -30.44 -12.22 27.97
CA HIS A 173 -31.02 -12.01 29.29
C HIS A 173 -32.46 -11.52 29.14
N ASP A 174 -33.42 -12.42 29.37
CA ASP A 174 -34.79 -12.07 29.77
C ASP A 174 -34.85 -11.75 31.28
#